data_AF-A0A7Y5DY46-F1
#
_entry.id   AF-A0A7Y5DY46-F1
#
_cell.length_a   1.000
_cell.length_b   1.000
_cell.length_c   1.000
_cell.angle_alpha   90.00
_cell.angle_beta   90.00
_cell.angle_gamma   90.00
#
_symmetry.space_group_name_H-M   'P 1'
#
loop_
_entity.id
_entity.type
_entity.pdbx_description
1 polymer ?
#
loop_
_entity_poly.entity_id
_entity_poly.type
_entity_poly.pdbx_seq_one_letter_code
_entity_poly.pdbx_strand_id
1 'polypeptide(L)'
;AALVADPDATIARLLGPAFRSRSSSPRELRAIHTKRATADTVPLARRAAALERQRDAILADPSRSTSAEKLARIAAKVELAARRTRLENWIDALERAIDRELDAILDLGELTRSPLLRAPRTRECIVGILGLDPPSRAIARMVLRARLEGEAWDFRAHPANAAFIASLVRRGVDPAPWLDGIGAVVESAPDVGKVTLALEDDPLEILEMGKHFGTCLSPTAFNYFSVFANIVDVNKRVLYARDARGKVLGRCLMALTTAGGILTFHAYRHGPMDFEGMVKRFAGELSRRMGVTVLASGKVKVLVAPDWYDDGPVDRSGRLSFLEAGSEFRAALGTVALPEVRALCERSMAPLGPSELTLPSVLELPEVAARPELAVAFAPMIAGLHAIPEHLLMRLAHLLHAAGRTDLLEEDAVFGAVSRLERSTSGVSGPLLRKLAPLFPSSTLRLLRQTRERGVRSLEDEWNAHRILAAAEAMRALFRERKALELYRLAVKKGLSNADRAHCRTQMKALKQAVTRATRPAG
;
A
#
# COMPACT_ATOMS: atom_id res chain seq x y z
N ALA A 1 -3.55 -14.69 -47.60
CA ALA A 1 -3.09 -15.92 -48.26
C ALA A 1 -2.44 -16.94 -47.31
N ALA A 2 -2.13 -16.61 -46.05
CA ALA A 2 -1.79 -17.62 -45.04
C ALA A 2 -3.06 -18.00 -44.26
N LEU A 3 -3.83 -18.95 -44.79
CA LEU A 3 -5.10 -19.39 -44.22
C LEU A 3 -5.08 -20.92 -44.16
N VAL A 4 -5.11 -21.45 -42.94
CA VAL A 4 -5.11 -22.88 -42.56
C VAL A 4 -3.70 -23.52 -42.57
N ALA A 5 -3.31 -24.12 -41.43
CA ALA A 5 -2.02 -24.81 -41.24
C ALA A 5 -1.84 -26.05 -42.13
N ASP A 6 -2.94 -26.57 -42.68
CA ASP A 6 -2.98 -27.57 -43.73
C ASP A 6 -4.29 -27.42 -44.53
N PRO A 7 -4.27 -26.60 -45.60
CA PRO A 7 -5.42 -26.37 -46.47
C PRO A 7 -5.92 -27.69 -47.07
N ASP A 8 -5.00 -28.59 -47.44
CA ASP A 8 -5.29 -29.83 -48.15
C ASP A 8 -5.97 -30.86 -47.24
N ALA A 9 -5.54 -31.01 -45.99
CA ALA A 9 -6.22 -31.86 -45.02
C ALA A 9 -7.63 -31.33 -44.66
N THR A 10 -7.78 -30.01 -44.57
CA THR A 10 -9.09 -29.39 -44.27
C THR A 10 -10.05 -29.53 -45.45
N ILE A 11 -9.55 -29.33 -46.68
CA ILE A 11 -10.26 -29.59 -47.92
C ILE A 11 -10.62 -31.08 -48.01
N ALA A 12 -9.69 -32.01 -47.78
CA ALA A 12 -9.96 -33.45 -47.82
C ALA A 12 -11.00 -33.89 -46.78
N ARG A 13 -11.00 -33.31 -45.58
CA ARG A 13 -12.00 -33.59 -44.54
C ARG A 13 -13.38 -33.05 -44.87
N LEU A 14 -13.47 -31.82 -45.40
CA LEU A 14 -14.74 -31.18 -45.74
C LEU A 14 -15.34 -31.70 -47.05
N LEU A 15 -14.49 -32.02 -48.03
CA LEU A 15 -14.85 -32.41 -49.39
C LEU A 15 -14.81 -33.93 -49.61
N GLY A 16 -14.05 -34.70 -48.85
CA GLY A 16 -13.86 -36.15 -49.04
C GLY A 16 -15.16 -36.97 -49.11
N PRO A 17 -16.19 -36.71 -48.28
CA PRO A 17 -17.49 -37.38 -48.42
C PRO A 17 -18.27 -36.99 -49.67
N ALA A 18 -18.03 -35.78 -50.19
CA ALA A 18 -18.71 -35.24 -51.35
C ALA A 18 -18.07 -35.64 -52.68
N PHE A 19 -16.74 -35.72 -52.69
CA PHE A 19 -15.88 -36.11 -53.81
C PHE A 19 -15.26 -37.48 -53.49
N ARG A 20 -16.11 -38.51 -53.41
CA ARG A 20 -15.63 -39.89 -53.34
C ARG A 20 -14.76 -40.17 -54.55
N SER A 21 -13.47 -40.48 -54.33
CA SER A 21 -12.56 -40.84 -55.43
C SER A 21 -13.13 -42.05 -56.19
N ARG A 22 -12.83 -42.18 -57.49
CA ARG A 22 -13.17 -43.37 -58.30
C ARG A 22 -12.71 -44.68 -57.65
N SER A 23 -11.70 -44.63 -56.79
CA SER A 23 -11.15 -45.79 -56.05
C SER A 23 -11.87 -46.11 -54.72
N SER A 24 -12.67 -45.20 -54.16
CA SER A 24 -13.30 -45.38 -52.84
C SER A 24 -14.59 -46.22 -52.86
N SER A 25 -15.46 -46.01 -53.86
CA SER A 25 -16.72 -46.76 -54.01
C SER A 25 -16.52 -48.27 -54.20
N PRO A 26 -15.54 -48.76 -55.00
CA PRO A 26 -15.27 -50.20 -55.14
C PRO A 26 -14.74 -50.86 -53.84
N ARG A 27 -14.10 -50.09 -52.96
CA ARG A 27 -13.58 -50.60 -51.68
C ARG A 27 -14.70 -50.71 -50.64
N GLU A 28 -15.58 -49.71 -50.56
CA GLU A 28 -16.78 -49.74 -49.69
C GLU A 28 -17.77 -50.82 -50.15
N LEU A 29 -17.99 -50.97 -51.46
CA LEU A 29 -18.80 -52.06 -52.01
C LEU A 29 -18.24 -53.44 -51.65
N ARG A 30 -16.92 -53.66 -51.79
CA ARG A 30 -16.26 -54.90 -51.36
C ARG A 30 -16.45 -55.17 -49.87
N ALA A 31 -16.28 -54.15 -49.02
CA ALA A 31 -16.48 -54.29 -47.58
C ALA A 31 -17.94 -54.58 -47.21
N ILE A 32 -18.92 -53.96 -47.88
CA ILE A 32 -20.34 -54.23 -47.67
C ILE A 32 -20.70 -55.63 -48.14
N HIS A 33 -20.23 -56.06 -49.31
CA HIS A 33 -20.45 -57.42 -49.83
C HIS A 33 -19.84 -58.49 -48.90
N THR A 34 -18.65 -58.23 -48.35
CA THR A 34 -18.02 -59.10 -47.34
C THR A 34 -18.86 -59.16 -46.06
N LYS A 35 -19.38 -58.02 -45.57
CA LYS A 35 -20.24 -58.00 -44.38
C LYS A 35 -21.60 -58.66 -44.61
N ARG A 36 -22.17 -58.56 -45.82
CA ARG A 36 -23.42 -59.24 -46.19
C ARG A 36 -23.28 -60.77 -46.20
N ALA A 37 -22.08 -61.29 -46.47
CA ALA A 37 -21.81 -62.73 -46.35
C ALA A 37 -21.92 -63.25 -44.90
N THR A 38 -21.78 -62.37 -43.91
CA THR A 38 -21.86 -62.71 -42.47
C THR A 38 -23.14 -62.24 -41.78
N ALA A 39 -23.77 -61.17 -42.26
CA ALA A 39 -25.02 -60.63 -41.72
C ALA A 39 -25.75 -59.83 -42.81
N ASP A 40 -26.71 -60.45 -43.51
CA ASP A 40 -27.47 -59.79 -44.57
C ASP A 40 -28.68 -59.06 -43.98
N THR A 41 -28.52 -57.75 -43.78
CA THR A 41 -29.59 -56.89 -43.26
C THR A 41 -30.14 -56.01 -44.37
N VAL A 42 -31.46 -55.76 -44.35
CA VAL A 42 -32.15 -54.87 -45.29
C VAL A 42 -31.45 -53.50 -45.47
N PRO A 43 -30.89 -52.86 -44.42
CA PRO A 43 -30.10 -51.63 -44.58
C PRO A 43 -28.82 -51.80 -45.40
N LEU A 44 -28.10 -52.91 -45.24
CA LEU A 44 -26.86 -53.18 -45.99
C LEU A 44 -27.14 -53.45 -47.47
N ALA A 45 -28.19 -54.21 -47.78
CA ALA A 45 -28.62 -54.46 -49.16
C ALA A 45 -29.06 -53.17 -49.87
N ARG A 46 -29.87 -52.33 -49.20
CA ARG A 46 -30.26 -51.00 -49.73
C ARG A 46 -29.06 -50.10 -49.97
N ARG A 47 -28.07 -50.13 -49.07
CA ARG A 47 -26.85 -49.33 -49.18
C ARG A 47 -25.97 -49.80 -50.33
N ALA A 48 -25.78 -51.11 -50.52
CA ALA A 48 -25.05 -51.67 -51.65
C ALA A 48 -25.68 -51.29 -53.00
N ALA A 49 -26.99 -51.48 -53.15
CA ALA A 49 -27.72 -51.15 -54.37
C ALA A 49 -27.73 -49.64 -54.69
N ALA A 50 -27.69 -48.78 -53.66
CA ALA A 50 -27.53 -47.33 -53.87
C ALA A 50 -26.12 -46.97 -54.37
N LEU A 51 -25.08 -47.62 -53.85
CA LEU A 51 -23.69 -47.41 -54.26
C LEU A 51 -23.39 -47.96 -55.66
N GLU A 52 -23.98 -49.09 -56.03
CA GLU A 52 -23.89 -49.68 -57.38
C GLU A 52 -24.56 -48.78 -58.41
N ARG A 53 -25.80 -48.33 -58.17
CA ARG A 53 -26.48 -47.36 -59.04
C ARG A 53 -25.70 -46.06 -59.19
N GLN A 54 -25.08 -45.59 -58.11
CA GLN A 54 -24.24 -44.41 -58.15
C GLN A 54 -22.95 -44.63 -58.97
N ARG A 55 -22.30 -45.80 -58.84
CA ARG A 55 -21.13 -46.17 -59.66
C ARG A 55 -21.49 -46.21 -61.15
N ASP A 56 -22.58 -46.90 -61.49
CA ASP A 56 -22.98 -47.10 -62.88
C ASP A 56 -23.41 -45.77 -63.52
N ALA A 57 -24.08 -44.89 -62.76
CA ALA A 57 -24.41 -43.54 -63.21
C ALA A 57 -23.18 -42.65 -63.48
N ILE A 58 -22.10 -42.79 -62.67
CA ILE A 58 -20.83 -42.05 -62.87
C ILE A 58 -20.03 -42.60 -64.06
N LEU A 59 -20.11 -43.91 -64.33
CA LEU A 59 -19.47 -44.55 -65.48
C LEU A 59 -20.16 -44.20 -66.80
N ALA A 60 -21.49 -44.10 -66.79
CA ALA A 60 -22.31 -43.81 -67.97
C ALA A 60 -22.21 -42.34 -68.43
N ASP A 61 -22.05 -41.40 -67.49
CA ASP A 61 -21.82 -40.00 -67.80
C ASP A 61 -20.81 -39.41 -66.80
N PRO A 62 -19.52 -39.33 -67.18
CA PRO A 62 -18.49 -38.75 -66.33
C PRO A 62 -18.75 -37.27 -65.97
N SER A 63 -19.62 -36.58 -66.73
CA SER A 63 -20.01 -35.19 -66.51
C SER A 63 -21.22 -35.02 -65.57
N ARG A 64 -21.89 -36.12 -65.16
CA ARG A 64 -22.78 -36.19 -63.99
C ARG A 64 -21.97 -36.07 -62.69
N SER A 65 -21.29 -34.94 -62.59
CA SER A 65 -20.67 -34.42 -61.40
C SER A 65 -21.76 -34.07 -60.38
N THR A 66 -21.37 -34.15 -59.10
CA THR A 66 -22.01 -33.57 -57.92
C THR A 66 -23.13 -32.57 -58.24
N SER A 67 -24.38 -32.86 -57.87
CA SER A 67 -25.53 -32.00 -58.17
C SER A 67 -25.32 -30.54 -57.72
N ALA A 68 -25.93 -29.59 -58.41
CA ALA A 68 -25.83 -28.15 -58.09
C ALA A 68 -26.18 -27.87 -56.61
N GLU A 69 -27.19 -28.54 -56.06
CA GLU A 69 -27.53 -28.45 -54.63
C GLU A 69 -26.43 -28.97 -53.71
N LYS A 70 -25.76 -30.07 -54.09
CA LYS A 70 -24.68 -30.66 -53.30
C LYS A 70 -23.43 -29.77 -53.36
N LEU A 71 -23.13 -29.17 -54.52
CA LEU A 71 -22.10 -28.15 -54.66
C LEU A 71 -22.42 -26.89 -53.84
N ALA A 72 -23.68 -26.42 -53.86
CA ALA A 72 -24.11 -25.29 -53.03
C ALA A 72 -23.95 -25.58 -51.52
N ARG A 73 -24.33 -26.78 -51.07
CA ARG A 73 -24.12 -27.22 -49.67
C ARG A 73 -22.64 -27.29 -49.29
N ILE A 74 -21.79 -27.74 -50.20
CA ILE A 74 -20.33 -27.76 -50.00
C ILE A 74 -19.77 -26.36 -49.93
N ALA A 75 -20.15 -25.48 -50.87
CA ALA A 75 -19.74 -24.08 -50.89
C ALA A 75 -20.13 -23.38 -49.58
N ALA A 76 -21.36 -23.60 -49.09
CA ALA A 76 -21.81 -23.07 -47.80
C ALA A 76 -20.97 -23.59 -46.61
N LYS A 77 -20.60 -24.88 -46.61
CA LYS A 77 -19.73 -25.45 -45.56
C LYS A 77 -18.31 -24.87 -45.60
N VAL A 78 -17.73 -24.73 -46.79
CA VAL A 78 -16.41 -24.13 -46.99
C VAL A 78 -16.43 -22.66 -46.57
N GLU A 79 -17.45 -21.90 -46.95
CA GLU A 79 -17.62 -20.50 -46.55
C GLU A 79 -17.76 -20.36 -45.03
N LEU A 80 -18.57 -21.21 -44.38
CA LEU A 80 -18.69 -21.23 -42.93
C LEU A 80 -17.35 -21.55 -42.24
N ALA A 81 -16.62 -22.55 -42.73
CA ALA A 81 -15.29 -22.89 -42.21
C ALA A 81 -14.31 -21.71 -42.38
N ALA A 82 -14.29 -21.06 -43.54
CA ALA A 82 -13.45 -19.90 -43.82
C ALA A 82 -13.80 -18.70 -42.92
N ARG A 83 -15.08 -18.48 -42.61
CA ARG A 83 -15.51 -17.45 -41.64
C ARG A 83 -15.05 -17.78 -40.23
N ARG A 84 -15.18 -19.04 -39.81
CA ARG A 84 -14.73 -19.50 -38.48
C ARG A 84 -13.23 -19.35 -38.31
N THR A 85 -12.42 -19.79 -39.27
CA THR A 85 -10.96 -19.61 -39.23
C THR A 85 -10.57 -18.13 -39.25
N ARG A 86 -11.27 -17.28 -40.00
CA ARG A 86 -11.04 -15.83 -39.96
C ARG A 86 -11.30 -15.25 -38.56
N LEU A 87 -12.38 -15.68 -37.90
CA LEU A 87 -12.71 -15.25 -36.54
C LEU A 87 -11.68 -15.74 -35.52
N GLU A 88 -11.28 -17.02 -35.58
CA GLU A 88 -10.24 -17.60 -34.72
C GLU A 88 -8.90 -16.85 -34.88
N ASN A 89 -8.46 -16.62 -36.12
CA ASN A 89 -7.24 -15.85 -36.40
C ASN A 89 -7.31 -14.40 -35.89
N TRP A 90 -8.49 -13.78 -35.94
CA TRP A 90 -8.70 -12.42 -35.43
C TRP A 90 -8.62 -12.38 -33.90
N ILE A 91 -9.23 -13.35 -33.21
CA ILE A 91 -9.13 -13.51 -31.75
C ILE A 91 -7.65 -13.70 -31.36
N ASP A 92 -6.95 -14.61 -32.01
CA ASP A 92 -5.53 -14.88 -31.75
C ASP A 92 -4.65 -13.62 -31.96
N ALA A 93 -4.95 -12.83 -33.00
CA ALA A 93 -4.24 -11.59 -33.27
C ALA A 93 -4.52 -10.53 -32.20
N LEU A 94 -5.77 -10.45 -31.72
CA LEU A 94 -6.16 -9.55 -30.64
C LEU A 94 -5.48 -9.94 -29.32
N GLU A 95 -5.44 -11.23 -28.98
CA GLU A 95 -4.79 -11.72 -27.76
C GLU A 95 -3.29 -11.41 -27.77
N ARG A 96 -2.60 -11.63 -28.91
CA ARG A 96 -1.19 -11.26 -29.08
C ARG A 96 -0.96 -9.75 -29.02
N ALA A 97 -1.90 -8.94 -29.49
CA ALA A 97 -1.81 -7.49 -29.36
C ALA A 97 -1.93 -7.07 -27.89
N ILE A 98 -2.91 -7.61 -27.17
CA ILE A 98 -3.09 -7.37 -25.74
C ILE A 98 -1.85 -7.79 -24.95
N ASP A 99 -1.27 -8.97 -25.22
CA ASP A 99 -0.05 -9.42 -24.55
C ASP A 99 1.11 -8.44 -24.74
N ARG A 100 1.34 -7.97 -25.97
CA ARG A 100 2.42 -7.02 -26.28
C ARG A 100 2.21 -5.68 -25.57
N GLU A 101 0.99 -5.18 -25.55
CA GLU A 101 0.69 -3.91 -24.87
C GLU A 101 0.80 -4.04 -23.35
N LEU A 102 0.30 -5.13 -22.78
CA LEU A 102 0.47 -5.42 -21.36
C LEU A 102 1.94 -5.54 -20.99
N ASP A 103 2.76 -6.19 -21.83
CA ASP A 103 4.19 -6.31 -21.60
C ASP A 103 4.91 -4.97 -21.72
N ALA A 104 4.57 -4.15 -22.71
CA ALA A 104 5.16 -2.82 -22.86
C ALA A 104 4.89 -1.92 -21.63
N ILE A 105 3.74 -2.09 -20.97
CA ILE A 105 3.36 -1.27 -19.82
C ILE A 105 3.85 -1.86 -18.49
N LEU A 106 3.65 -3.17 -18.30
CA LEU A 106 3.91 -3.87 -17.05
C LEU A 106 5.26 -4.55 -17.02
N ASP A 107 5.94 -4.72 -18.16
CA ASP A 107 7.29 -5.30 -18.26
C ASP A 107 7.38 -6.62 -17.48
N LEU A 108 6.54 -7.58 -17.91
CA LEU A 108 6.38 -8.88 -17.27
C LEU A 108 6.95 -10.02 -18.14
N GLY A 109 7.40 -9.72 -19.36
CA GLY A 109 7.88 -10.68 -20.34
C GLY A 109 6.86 -11.76 -20.62
N GLU A 110 7.30 -13.02 -20.59
CA GLU A 110 6.45 -14.19 -20.82
C GLU A 110 5.33 -14.34 -19.77
N LEU A 111 5.48 -13.74 -18.57
CA LEU A 111 4.49 -13.82 -17.51
C LEU A 111 3.17 -13.11 -17.86
N THR A 112 3.17 -12.20 -18.85
CA THR A 112 1.94 -11.58 -19.38
C THR A 112 0.92 -12.60 -19.87
N ARG A 113 1.38 -13.76 -20.35
CA ARG A 113 0.54 -14.86 -20.85
C ARG A 113 0.06 -15.80 -19.74
N SER A 114 0.38 -15.51 -18.48
CA SER A 114 -0.02 -16.36 -17.37
C SER A 114 -1.54 -16.51 -17.29
N PRO A 115 -2.07 -17.75 -17.14
CA PRO A 115 -3.49 -17.98 -16.92
C PRO A 115 -4.06 -17.21 -15.71
N LEU A 116 -3.21 -16.91 -14.71
CA LEU A 116 -3.59 -16.12 -13.55
C LEU A 116 -4.00 -14.69 -13.92
N LEU A 117 -3.25 -14.04 -14.81
CA LEU A 117 -3.59 -12.70 -15.30
C LEU A 117 -4.85 -12.69 -16.17
N ARG A 118 -5.12 -13.82 -16.84
CA ARG A 118 -6.28 -13.99 -17.72
C ARG A 118 -7.56 -14.37 -16.97
N ALA A 119 -7.46 -14.77 -15.70
CA ALA A 119 -8.60 -15.11 -14.87
C ALA A 119 -9.54 -13.89 -14.71
N PRO A 120 -10.89 -14.08 -14.74
CA PRO A 120 -11.84 -12.97 -14.66
C PRO A 120 -11.60 -12.02 -13.48
N ARG A 121 -11.30 -12.58 -12.29
CA ARG A 121 -11.00 -11.80 -11.07
C ARG A 121 -9.81 -10.84 -11.23
N THR A 122 -8.77 -11.27 -11.94
CA THR A 122 -7.52 -10.52 -12.07
C THR A 122 -7.62 -9.44 -13.14
N ARG A 123 -8.48 -9.61 -14.16
CA ARG A 123 -8.66 -8.64 -15.26
C ARG A 123 -9.03 -7.25 -14.74
N GLU A 124 -9.97 -7.16 -13.81
CA GLU A 124 -10.38 -5.88 -13.21
C GLU A 124 -9.22 -5.22 -12.46
N CYS A 125 -8.43 -6.01 -11.72
CA CYS A 125 -7.23 -5.52 -11.04
C CYS A 125 -6.20 -4.98 -12.04
N ILE A 126 -5.99 -5.68 -13.17
CA ILE A 126 -5.10 -5.20 -14.25
C ILE A 126 -5.58 -3.86 -14.81
N VAL A 127 -6.88 -3.71 -15.09
CA VAL A 127 -7.43 -2.42 -15.54
C VAL A 127 -7.16 -1.32 -14.51
N GLY A 128 -7.34 -1.60 -13.22
CA GLY A 128 -6.97 -0.68 -12.14
C GLY A 128 -5.50 -0.30 -12.15
N ILE A 129 -4.60 -1.27 -12.35
CA ILE A 129 -3.14 -1.06 -12.39
C ILE A 129 -2.73 -0.18 -13.58
N LEU A 130 -3.34 -0.38 -14.75
CA LEU A 130 -3.06 0.42 -15.94
C LEU A 130 -3.43 1.90 -15.75
N GLY A 131 -4.36 2.21 -14.84
CA GLY A 131 -4.76 3.57 -14.47
C GLY A 131 -3.85 4.27 -13.46
N LEU A 132 -2.88 3.57 -12.85
CA LEU A 132 -2.00 4.14 -11.83
C LEU A 132 -0.93 5.06 -12.41
N ASP A 133 -0.45 6.03 -11.64
CA ASP A 133 0.74 6.81 -11.98
C ASP A 133 2.00 5.91 -12.12
N PRO A 134 3.08 6.40 -12.78
CA PRO A 134 4.26 5.56 -13.02
C PRO A 134 4.92 4.98 -11.76
N PRO A 135 5.12 5.74 -10.65
CA PRO A 135 5.64 5.19 -9.40
C PRO A 135 4.79 4.04 -8.82
N SER A 136 3.47 4.23 -8.71
CA SER A 136 2.54 3.23 -8.18
C SER A 136 2.46 2.00 -9.08
N ARG A 137 2.52 2.21 -10.41
CA ARG A 137 2.54 1.14 -11.41
C ARG A 137 3.82 0.30 -11.34
N ALA A 138 4.96 0.91 -11.00
CA ALA A 138 6.21 0.17 -10.79
C ALA A 138 6.11 -0.79 -9.60
N ILE A 139 5.46 -0.37 -8.50
CA ILE A 139 5.18 -1.26 -7.37
C ILE A 139 4.20 -2.36 -7.78
N ALA A 140 3.15 -2.04 -8.52
CA ALA A 140 2.20 -3.03 -9.02
C ALA A 140 2.87 -4.11 -9.89
N ARG A 141 3.81 -3.71 -10.76
CA ARG A 141 4.65 -4.63 -11.53
C ARG A 141 5.44 -5.57 -10.63
N MET A 142 6.11 -5.03 -9.62
CA MET A 142 6.90 -5.82 -8.67
C MET A 142 6.02 -6.86 -7.95
N VAL A 143 4.80 -6.46 -7.53
CA VAL A 143 3.83 -7.36 -6.90
C VAL A 143 3.37 -8.47 -7.83
N LEU A 144 2.96 -8.12 -9.06
CA LEU A 144 2.51 -9.10 -10.04
C LEU A 144 3.63 -10.09 -10.37
N ARG A 145 4.85 -9.59 -10.61
CA ARG A 145 6.01 -10.42 -10.93
C ARG A 145 6.29 -11.45 -9.84
N ALA A 146 6.47 -11.00 -8.59
CA ALA A 146 6.74 -11.89 -7.46
C ALA A 146 5.68 -13.01 -7.36
N ARG A 147 4.40 -12.63 -7.47
CA ARG A 147 3.30 -13.59 -7.37
C ARG A 147 3.19 -14.56 -8.56
N LEU A 148 3.56 -14.12 -9.77
CA LEU A 148 3.53 -14.94 -10.99
C LEU A 148 4.72 -15.89 -11.08
N GLU A 149 5.86 -15.52 -10.49
CA GLU A 149 7.06 -16.36 -10.40
C GLU A 149 6.95 -17.43 -9.29
N GLY A 150 5.83 -17.43 -8.54
CA GLY A 150 5.51 -18.46 -7.57
C GLY A 150 5.96 -18.14 -6.14
N GLU A 151 6.47 -16.93 -5.89
CA GLU A 151 6.76 -16.47 -4.55
C GLU A 151 5.44 -16.17 -3.83
N ALA A 152 5.29 -16.70 -2.61
CA ALA A 152 4.29 -16.21 -1.67
C ALA A 152 4.56 -14.72 -1.37
N TRP A 153 3.59 -14.00 -0.81
CA TRP A 153 3.77 -12.63 -0.32
C TRP A 153 5.02 -12.52 0.56
N ASP A 154 6.17 -12.15 -0.02
CA ASP A 154 7.42 -12.02 0.72
C ASP A 154 8.29 -10.91 0.15
N PHE A 155 7.99 -9.69 0.60
CA PHE A 155 8.83 -8.52 0.33
C PHE A 155 9.84 -8.26 1.45
N ARG A 156 10.11 -9.22 2.35
CA ARG A 156 11.00 -9.03 3.52
C ARG A 156 12.42 -8.67 3.10
N ALA A 157 12.88 -9.21 1.97
CA ALA A 157 14.21 -8.97 1.43
C ALA A 157 14.41 -7.54 0.89
N HIS A 158 13.33 -6.78 0.64
CA HIS A 158 13.46 -5.40 0.17
C HIS A 158 14.20 -4.55 1.23
N PRO A 159 15.21 -3.72 0.87
CA PRO A 159 16.07 -3.04 1.84
C PRO A 159 15.31 -2.21 2.89
N ALA A 160 14.24 -1.53 2.49
CA ALA A 160 13.41 -0.74 3.41
C ALA A 160 12.65 -1.62 4.42
N ASN A 161 12.16 -2.79 3.99
CA ASN A 161 11.48 -3.75 4.86
C ASN A 161 12.48 -4.43 5.80
N ALA A 162 13.62 -4.89 5.29
CA ALA A 162 14.70 -5.47 6.09
C ALA A 162 15.18 -4.49 7.18
N ALA A 163 15.36 -3.21 6.84
CA ALA A 163 15.73 -2.17 7.79
C ALA A 163 14.67 -1.95 8.88
N PHE A 164 13.38 -1.99 8.51
CA PHE A 164 12.27 -1.89 9.45
C PHE A 164 12.23 -3.09 10.41
N ILE A 165 12.31 -4.32 9.89
CA ILE A 165 12.34 -5.56 10.69
C ILE A 165 13.53 -5.53 11.65
N ALA A 166 14.73 -5.20 11.17
CA ALA A 166 15.91 -5.08 12.02
C ALA A 166 15.73 -4.02 13.11
N SER A 167 14.95 -2.96 12.86
CA SER A 167 14.64 -1.94 13.87
C SER A 167 13.70 -2.45 14.97
N LEU A 168 12.77 -3.35 14.65
CA LEU A 168 11.91 -4.01 15.63
C LEU A 168 12.72 -4.95 16.51
N VAL A 169 13.57 -5.79 15.91
CA VAL A 169 14.42 -6.73 16.64
C VAL A 169 15.35 -6.00 17.61
N ARG A 170 15.97 -4.88 17.19
CA ARG A 170 16.80 -4.06 18.09
C ARG A 170 16.05 -3.48 19.30
N ARG A 171 14.72 -3.40 19.24
CA ARG A 171 13.85 -2.93 20.32
C ARG A 171 13.33 -4.07 21.20
N GLY A 172 13.75 -5.31 20.94
CA GLY A 172 13.27 -6.50 21.66
C GLY A 172 11.87 -6.96 21.23
N VAL A 173 11.36 -6.47 20.11
CA VAL A 173 10.10 -6.97 19.52
C VAL A 173 10.39 -8.22 18.71
N ASP A 174 9.56 -9.26 18.89
CA ASP A 174 9.57 -10.44 18.01
C ASP A 174 8.67 -10.19 16.79
N PRO A 175 9.23 -10.02 15.58
CA PRO A 175 8.43 -9.79 14.38
C PRO A 175 7.84 -11.07 13.78
N ALA A 176 8.29 -12.28 14.19
CA ALA A 176 7.88 -13.52 13.53
C ALA A 176 6.35 -13.74 13.50
N PRO A 177 5.59 -13.52 14.59
CA PRO A 177 4.14 -13.67 14.56
C PRO A 177 3.44 -12.72 13.55
N TRP A 178 4.04 -11.55 13.30
CA TRP A 178 3.54 -10.60 12.31
C TRP A 178 3.91 -10.98 10.88
N LEU A 179 5.12 -11.50 10.67
CA LEU A 179 5.66 -11.83 9.35
C LEU A 179 5.11 -13.17 8.84
N ASP A 180 5.16 -14.20 9.67
CA ASP A 180 4.80 -15.57 9.31
C ASP A 180 3.34 -15.90 9.69
N GLY A 181 2.69 -15.00 10.44
CA GLY A 181 1.35 -15.18 10.95
C GLY A 181 1.27 -16.06 12.20
N ILE A 182 0.09 -16.08 12.82
CA ILE A 182 -0.20 -16.88 14.01
C ILE A 182 -1.00 -18.16 13.72
N GLY A 183 -1.10 -18.51 12.43
CA GLY A 183 -2.00 -19.54 11.91
C GLY A 183 -3.44 -19.06 11.77
N ALA A 184 -4.28 -19.94 11.23
CA ALA A 184 -5.71 -19.69 11.09
C ALA A 184 -6.42 -19.84 12.45
N VAL A 185 -7.19 -18.85 12.84
CA VAL A 185 -8.02 -18.87 14.05
C VAL A 185 -9.46 -19.15 13.65
N VAL A 186 -10.03 -20.23 14.17
CA VAL A 186 -11.42 -20.63 13.86
C VAL A 186 -12.34 -20.18 15.00
N GLU A 187 -13.36 -19.39 14.66
CA GLU A 187 -14.39 -18.93 15.58
C GLU A 187 -15.79 -19.37 15.11
N SER A 188 -16.73 -19.46 16.04
CA SER A 188 -18.13 -19.77 15.74
C SER A 188 -18.96 -18.49 15.81
N ALA A 189 -19.74 -18.21 14.77
CA ALA A 189 -20.72 -17.12 14.71
C ALA A 189 -22.14 -17.71 14.62
N PRO A 190 -23.10 -17.25 15.45
CA PRO A 190 -24.45 -17.84 15.54
C PRO A 190 -25.18 -18.00 14.19
N ASP A 191 -25.05 -17.03 13.29
CA ASP A 191 -25.80 -17.00 12.02
C ASP A 191 -24.97 -17.41 10.78
N VAL A 192 -23.66 -17.54 10.94
CA VAL A 192 -22.72 -17.78 9.82
C VAL A 192 -21.99 -19.12 9.97
N GLY A 193 -22.04 -19.72 11.15
CA GLY A 193 -21.34 -20.97 11.46
C GLY A 193 -19.86 -20.73 11.74
N LYS A 194 -19.00 -21.60 11.19
CA LYS A 194 -17.55 -21.50 11.40
C LYS A 194 -16.95 -20.42 10.50
N VAL A 195 -16.19 -19.51 11.13
CA VAL A 195 -15.46 -18.43 10.49
C VAL A 195 -13.97 -18.63 10.74
N THR A 196 -13.16 -18.55 9.69
CA THR A 196 -11.70 -18.70 9.76
C THR A 196 -11.05 -17.35 9.56
N LEU A 197 -10.29 -16.90 10.56
CA LEU A 197 -9.51 -15.67 10.54
C LEU A 197 -8.03 -15.96 10.26
N ALA A 198 -7.45 -15.27 9.28
CA ALA A 198 -6.03 -15.35 8.98
C ALA A 198 -5.51 -14.05 8.34
N LEU A 199 -4.23 -13.75 8.55
CA LEU A 199 -3.53 -12.74 7.76
C LEU A 199 -3.42 -13.25 6.31
N GLU A 200 -3.68 -12.38 5.35
CA GLU A 200 -3.61 -12.74 3.93
C GLU A 200 -2.18 -12.70 3.40
N ASP A 201 -1.85 -13.73 2.62
CA ASP A 201 -0.53 -13.95 2.00
C ASP A 201 -0.61 -14.13 0.48
N ASP A 202 -1.80 -14.12 -0.13
CA ASP A 202 -1.92 -14.02 -1.59
C ASP A 202 -2.09 -12.55 -2.00
N PRO A 203 -1.09 -11.92 -2.64
CA PRO A 203 -1.21 -10.57 -3.18
C PRO A 203 -2.44 -10.40 -4.07
N LEU A 204 -2.83 -11.40 -4.87
CA LEU A 204 -4.01 -11.29 -5.74
C LEU A 204 -5.31 -11.15 -4.95
N GLU A 205 -5.39 -11.77 -3.77
CA GLU A 205 -6.53 -11.65 -2.88
C GLU A 205 -6.54 -10.29 -2.17
N ILE A 206 -5.37 -9.73 -1.88
CA ILE A 206 -5.23 -8.36 -1.35
C ILE A 206 -5.57 -7.32 -2.44
N LEU A 207 -5.26 -7.58 -3.72
CA LEU A 207 -5.68 -6.70 -4.83
C LEU A 207 -7.21 -6.53 -4.92
N GLU A 208 -7.97 -7.53 -4.46
CA GLU A 208 -9.44 -7.46 -4.40
C GLU A 208 -9.98 -6.92 -3.06
N MET A 209 -9.12 -6.49 -2.14
CA MET A 209 -9.53 -6.11 -0.78
C MET A 209 -10.62 -5.06 -0.75
N GLY A 210 -10.59 -4.09 -1.68
CA GLY A 210 -11.63 -3.08 -1.75
C GLY A 210 -12.92 -3.57 -2.37
N LYS A 211 -12.83 -4.43 -3.38
CA LYS A 211 -13.95 -4.99 -4.14
C LYS A 211 -14.85 -5.84 -3.27
N HIS A 212 -14.29 -6.62 -2.34
CA HIS A 212 -15.07 -7.42 -1.39
C HIS A 212 -16.10 -6.60 -0.60
N PHE A 213 -15.89 -5.30 -0.42
CA PHE A 213 -16.75 -4.42 0.40
C PHE A 213 -17.14 -3.11 -0.29
N GLY A 214 -16.89 -2.95 -1.60
CA GLY A 214 -17.24 -1.74 -2.36
C GLY A 214 -16.58 -0.46 -1.83
N THR A 215 -15.33 -0.55 -1.36
CA THR A 215 -14.63 0.60 -0.74
C THR A 215 -13.80 1.40 -1.76
N CYS A 216 -13.23 2.54 -1.35
CA CYS A 216 -12.32 3.35 -2.17
C CYS A 216 -11.02 2.64 -2.58
N LEU A 217 -10.74 1.46 -2.01
CA LEU A 217 -9.63 0.57 -2.36
C LEU A 217 -9.99 -0.45 -3.47
N SER A 218 -11.19 -0.37 -4.06
CA SER A 218 -11.58 -1.28 -5.14
C SER A 218 -10.74 -1.02 -6.39
N PRO A 219 -10.57 -2.01 -7.28
CA PRO A 219 -10.01 -1.77 -8.60
C PRO A 219 -10.70 -0.57 -9.26
N THR A 220 -9.93 0.27 -9.94
CA THR A 220 -10.37 1.53 -10.60
C THR A 220 -10.88 2.65 -9.69
N ALA A 221 -10.89 2.47 -8.36
CA ALA A 221 -11.21 3.55 -7.42
C ALA A 221 -9.99 4.44 -7.13
N PHE A 222 -10.23 5.65 -6.64
CA PHE A 222 -9.20 6.70 -6.50
C PHE A 222 -8.08 6.36 -5.49
N ASN A 223 -8.34 5.49 -4.50
CA ASN A 223 -7.33 5.05 -3.53
C ASN A 223 -6.73 3.67 -3.87
N TYR A 224 -6.93 3.15 -5.08
CA TYR A 224 -6.44 1.82 -5.45
C TYR A 224 -4.92 1.66 -5.33
N PHE A 225 -4.15 2.76 -5.51
CA PHE A 225 -2.70 2.77 -5.30
C PHE A 225 -2.29 2.30 -3.90
N SER A 226 -3.12 2.55 -2.88
CA SER A 226 -2.84 2.21 -1.48
C SER A 226 -2.86 0.69 -1.21
N VAL A 227 -3.57 -0.07 -2.05
CA VAL A 227 -3.61 -1.54 -1.95
C VAL A 227 -2.21 -2.14 -2.10
N PHE A 228 -1.39 -1.55 -2.96
CA PHE A 228 -0.02 -2.01 -3.18
C PHE A 228 0.86 -1.77 -1.96
N ALA A 229 0.69 -0.66 -1.24
CA ALA A 229 1.39 -0.45 0.03
C ALA A 229 0.97 -1.50 1.09
N ASN A 230 -0.30 -1.89 1.14
CA ASN A 230 -0.77 -2.98 2.01
C ASN A 230 -0.18 -4.34 1.64
N ILE A 231 0.41 -4.47 0.44
CA ILE A 231 1.11 -5.67 -0.03
C ILE A 231 2.62 -5.55 0.23
N VAL A 232 3.27 -4.49 -0.24
CA VAL A 232 4.74 -4.45 -0.28
C VAL A 232 5.38 -3.91 0.99
N ASP A 233 4.66 -3.14 1.79
CA ASP A 233 5.20 -2.63 3.04
C ASP A 233 4.98 -3.67 4.13
N VAL A 234 6.07 -4.25 4.63
CA VAL A 234 6.00 -5.37 5.56
C VAL A 234 5.35 -5.02 6.90
N ASN A 235 5.22 -3.72 7.20
CA ASN A 235 4.53 -3.24 8.39
C ASN A 235 3.01 -3.14 8.21
N LYS A 236 2.43 -3.64 7.13
CA LYS A 236 0.98 -3.67 6.86
C LYS A 236 0.56 -5.10 6.54
N ARG A 237 -0.60 -5.52 7.06
CA ARG A 237 -1.20 -6.83 6.81
C ARG A 237 -2.72 -6.71 6.72
N VAL A 238 -3.33 -7.55 5.90
CA VAL A 238 -4.80 -7.63 5.81
C VAL A 238 -5.28 -8.89 6.51
N LEU A 239 -6.14 -8.73 7.51
CA LEU A 239 -6.84 -9.82 8.17
C LEU A 239 -8.16 -10.09 7.45
N TYR A 240 -8.37 -11.31 6.98
CA TYR A 240 -9.66 -11.74 6.45
C TYR A 240 -10.34 -12.74 7.37
N ALA A 241 -11.66 -12.67 7.43
CA ALA A 241 -12.54 -13.71 7.94
C ALA A 241 -13.23 -14.42 6.76
N ARG A 242 -13.19 -15.75 6.73
CA ARG A 242 -13.79 -16.57 5.66
C ARG A 242 -14.75 -17.61 6.19
N ASP A 243 -15.79 -17.90 5.43
CA ASP A 243 -16.68 -19.04 5.71
C ASP A 243 -16.00 -20.38 5.34
N ALA A 244 -16.71 -21.49 5.60
CA ALA A 244 -16.23 -22.83 5.26
C ALA A 244 -16.03 -23.08 3.75
N ARG A 245 -16.55 -22.21 2.88
CA ARG A 245 -16.38 -22.27 1.41
C ARG A 245 -15.26 -21.34 0.93
N GLY A 246 -14.57 -20.65 1.84
CA GLY A 246 -13.52 -19.69 1.53
C GLY A 246 -14.03 -18.30 1.12
N LYS A 247 -15.34 -18.04 1.20
CA LYS A 247 -15.90 -16.73 0.89
C LYS A 247 -15.50 -15.73 1.96
N VAL A 248 -15.01 -14.57 1.55
CA VAL A 248 -14.67 -13.47 2.46
C VAL A 248 -15.93 -12.89 3.09
N LEU A 249 -15.98 -12.93 4.41
CA LEU A 249 -17.05 -12.41 5.26
C LEU A 249 -16.63 -11.11 5.97
N GLY A 250 -15.34 -10.95 6.25
CA GLY A 250 -14.84 -9.76 6.94
C GLY A 250 -13.41 -9.42 6.53
N ARG A 251 -13.04 -8.14 6.61
CA ARG A 251 -11.71 -7.61 6.32
C ARG A 251 -11.33 -6.51 7.31
N CYS A 252 -10.15 -6.60 7.90
CA CYS A 252 -9.54 -5.52 8.67
C CYS A 252 -8.09 -5.31 8.20
N LEU A 253 -7.74 -4.06 7.89
CA LEU A 253 -6.33 -3.70 7.70
C LEU A 253 -5.68 -3.56 9.07
N MET A 254 -4.47 -4.06 9.21
CA MET A 254 -3.64 -3.95 10.41
C MET A 254 -2.28 -3.38 10.01
N ALA A 255 -1.66 -2.63 10.90
CA ALA A 255 -0.32 -2.10 10.66
C ALA A 255 0.55 -2.04 11.92
N LEU A 256 1.86 -1.97 11.74
CA LEU A 256 2.83 -1.70 12.80
C LEU A 256 3.35 -0.26 12.71
N THR A 257 3.39 0.39 13.86
CA THR A 257 4.15 1.62 14.05
C THR A 257 5.65 1.34 14.05
N THR A 258 6.48 2.38 13.92
CA THR A 258 7.95 2.28 14.05
C THR A 258 8.40 1.77 15.43
N ALA A 259 7.54 1.87 16.45
CA ALA A 259 7.80 1.36 17.78
C ALA A 259 7.36 -0.12 17.95
N GLY A 260 6.74 -0.73 16.95
CA GLY A 260 6.25 -2.12 16.99
C GLY A 260 4.82 -2.27 17.53
N GLY A 261 4.16 -1.20 17.94
CA GLY A 261 2.75 -1.26 18.34
C GLY A 261 1.83 -1.55 17.15
N ILE A 262 0.82 -2.40 17.37
CA ILE A 262 -0.16 -2.84 16.38
C ILE A 262 -1.31 -1.84 16.31
N LEU A 263 -1.65 -1.40 15.11
CA LEU A 263 -2.83 -0.60 14.81
C LEU A 263 -3.83 -1.45 14.02
N THR A 264 -5.10 -1.26 14.30
CA THR A 264 -6.21 -1.87 13.57
C THR A 264 -7.06 -0.78 12.94
N PHE A 265 -7.48 -0.98 11.69
CA PHE A 265 -8.31 -0.03 10.95
C PHE A 265 -9.77 -0.49 10.93
N HIS A 266 -10.62 0.22 10.19
CA HIS A 266 -12.05 -0.10 10.09
C HIS A 266 -12.25 -1.58 9.66
N ALA A 267 -13.10 -2.29 10.41
CA ALA A 267 -13.40 -3.69 10.20
C ALA A 267 -14.69 -3.80 9.36
N TYR A 268 -14.54 -4.21 8.11
CA TYR A 268 -15.65 -4.39 7.18
C TYR A 268 -16.19 -5.80 7.28
N ARG A 269 -17.51 -5.98 7.20
CA ARG A 269 -18.15 -7.29 7.30
C ARG A 269 -19.41 -7.40 6.45
N HIS A 270 -19.73 -8.64 6.07
CA HIS A 270 -21.00 -9.04 5.50
C HIS A 270 -21.80 -9.82 6.54
N GLY A 271 -23.09 -9.50 6.68
CA GLY A 271 -24.00 -10.22 7.56
C GLY A 271 -23.81 -9.96 9.06
N PRO A 272 -24.65 -10.59 9.91
CA PRO A 272 -24.64 -10.43 11.36
C PRO A 272 -23.56 -11.29 12.00
N MET A 273 -22.36 -10.72 12.17
CA MET A 273 -21.28 -11.36 12.95
C MET A 273 -20.50 -10.31 13.73
N ASP A 274 -20.02 -10.68 14.92
CA ASP A 274 -19.15 -9.86 15.76
C ASP A 274 -17.71 -9.84 15.20
N PHE A 275 -17.55 -9.33 13.97
CA PHE A 275 -16.24 -9.29 13.33
C PHE A 275 -15.29 -8.35 14.09
N GLU A 276 -15.81 -7.27 14.67
CA GLU A 276 -14.98 -6.34 15.44
C GLU A 276 -14.38 -7.01 16.69
N GLY A 277 -15.18 -7.79 17.43
CA GLY A 277 -14.69 -8.58 18.55
C GLY A 277 -13.70 -9.67 18.12
N MET A 278 -13.93 -10.31 16.97
CA MET A 278 -12.97 -11.29 16.41
C MET A 278 -11.62 -10.63 16.07
N VAL A 279 -11.65 -9.47 15.41
CA VAL A 279 -10.45 -8.66 15.11
C VAL A 279 -9.73 -8.28 16.40
N LYS A 280 -10.45 -7.83 17.43
CA LYS A 280 -9.88 -7.49 18.74
C LYS A 280 -9.16 -8.68 19.38
N ARG A 281 -9.77 -9.86 19.36
CA ARG A 281 -9.17 -11.10 19.89
C ARG A 281 -7.94 -11.50 19.10
N PHE A 282 -8.01 -11.45 17.76
CA PHE A 282 -6.89 -11.77 16.87
C PHE A 282 -5.70 -10.82 17.09
N ALA A 283 -5.95 -9.51 17.11
CA ALA A 283 -4.92 -8.49 17.37
C ALA A 283 -4.32 -8.62 18.78
N GLY A 284 -5.15 -8.95 19.77
CA GLY A 284 -4.70 -9.23 21.14
C GLY A 284 -3.74 -10.42 21.20
N GLU A 285 -4.08 -11.53 20.54
CA GLU A 285 -3.20 -12.70 20.47
C GLU A 285 -1.90 -12.41 19.71
N LEU A 286 -1.98 -11.67 18.60
CA LEU A 286 -0.82 -11.22 17.84
C LEU A 286 0.11 -10.36 18.71
N SER A 287 -0.45 -9.40 19.43
CA SER A 287 0.30 -8.52 20.33
C SER A 287 1.01 -9.28 21.45
N ARG A 288 0.32 -10.27 22.04
CA ARG A 288 0.85 -11.13 23.10
C ARG A 288 2.05 -11.95 22.61
N ARG A 289 1.98 -12.51 21.40
CA ARG A 289 3.08 -13.31 20.84
C ARG A 289 4.29 -12.45 20.46
N MET A 290 4.06 -11.24 19.94
CA MET A 290 5.13 -10.32 19.55
C MET A 290 5.78 -9.58 20.73
N GLY A 291 5.13 -9.60 21.92
CA GLY A 291 5.55 -8.80 23.07
C GLY A 291 5.29 -7.30 22.89
N VAL A 292 4.23 -6.93 22.17
CA VAL A 292 3.87 -5.53 21.87
C VAL A 292 2.46 -5.19 22.34
N THR A 293 2.05 -3.94 22.15
CA THR A 293 0.72 -3.46 22.51
C THR A 293 -0.12 -3.17 21.25
N VAL A 294 -1.43 -3.45 21.32
CA VAL A 294 -2.40 -2.89 20.37
C VAL A 294 -2.69 -1.45 20.75
N LEU A 295 -2.41 -0.52 19.84
CA LEU A 295 -2.57 0.91 20.01
C LEU A 295 -3.90 1.37 19.39
N ALA A 296 -4.46 2.46 19.90
CA ALA A 296 -5.60 3.11 19.25
C ALA A 296 -5.19 4.04 18.11
N SER A 297 -4.02 4.66 18.25
CA SER A 297 -3.53 5.69 17.38
C SER A 297 -2.02 5.58 17.25
N GLY A 298 -1.51 6.11 16.15
CA GLY A 298 -0.10 6.08 15.82
C GLY A 298 0.08 6.37 14.35
N LYS A 299 1.32 6.65 13.96
CA LYS A 299 1.68 6.81 12.55
C LYS A 299 2.29 5.51 12.03
N VAL A 300 1.80 5.07 10.88
CA VAL A 300 2.39 3.96 10.15
C VAL A 300 3.35 4.54 9.12
N LYS A 301 4.57 4.02 9.10
CA LYS A 301 5.57 4.45 8.13
C LYS A 301 5.27 3.81 6.76
N VAL A 302 5.41 4.57 5.68
CA VAL A 302 5.50 4.02 4.32
C VAL A 302 6.93 3.53 4.09
N LEU A 303 7.09 2.30 3.58
CA LEU A 303 8.39 1.63 3.49
C LEU A 303 8.92 1.53 2.06
N VAL A 304 8.22 0.78 1.22
CA VAL A 304 8.57 0.46 -0.16
C VAL A 304 7.70 1.22 -1.14
N ALA A 305 6.40 1.30 -0.85
CA ALA A 305 5.46 2.03 -1.69
C ALA A 305 5.78 3.54 -1.74
N PRO A 306 5.39 4.25 -2.83
CA PRO A 306 5.58 5.69 -2.91
C PRO A 306 4.62 6.46 -1.98
N ASP A 307 3.42 5.92 -1.76
CA ASP A 307 2.36 6.56 -0.98
C ASP A 307 1.41 5.51 -0.38
N TRP A 308 0.64 5.91 0.62
CA TRP A 308 -0.35 5.09 1.29
C TRP A 308 -1.50 5.94 1.83
N TYR A 309 -2.73 5.53 1.52
CA TYR A 309 -3.93 6.15 2.07
C TYR A 309 -4.18 5.66 3.49
N ASP A 310 -3.96 6.54 4.46
CA ASP A 310 -4.21 6.35 5.90
C ASP A 310 -5.55 6.99 6.28
N ASP A 311 -6.59 6.18 6.49
CA ASP A 311 -7.92 6.61 6.95
C ASP A 311 -8.03 6.69 8.48
N GLY A 312 -6.91 6.48 9.18
CA GLY A 312 -6.81 6.55 10.63
C GLY A 312 -7.14 5.21 11.32
N PRO A 313 -6.31 4.80 12.29
CA PRO A 313 -6.59 3.61 13.10
C PRO A 313 -7.80 3.81 14.02
N VAL A 314 -8.40 2.71 14.45
CA VAL A 314 -9.52 2.67 15.40
C VAL A 314 -9.07 2.01 16.69
N ASP A 315 -9.39 2.59 17.86
CA ASP A 315 -9.12 1.92 19.14
C ASP A 315 -9.96 0.65 19.28
N ARG A 316 -9.31 -0.50 19.16
CA ARG A 316 -9.94 -1.79 19.43
C ARG A 316 -9.53 -2.37 20.77
N SER A 317 -8.50 -1.82 21.41
CA SER A 317 -8.11 -2.22 22.76
C SER A 317 -9.12 -1.72 23.79
N GLY A 318 -9.77 -0.59 23.54
CA GLY A 318 -10.59 0.16 24.50
C GLY A 318 -9.75 0.80 25.60
N ARG A 319 -8.42 0.69 25.54
CA ARG A 319 -7.48 1.25 26.53
C ARG A 319 -7.31 2.76 26.35
N LEU A 320 -7.70 3.30 25.20
CA LEU A 320 -7.70 4.72 24.90
C LEU A 320 -9.13 5.24 24.67
N SER A 321 -10.15 4.57 25.21
CA SER A 321 -11.54 5.07 25.19
C SER A 321 -11.66 6.47 25.81
N PHE A 322 -10.74 6.82 26.71
CA PHE A 322 -10.61 8.18 27.26
C PHE A 322 -10.25 9.24 26.19
N LEU A 323 -9.86 8.88 24.97
CA LEU A 323 -9.63 9.80 23.85
C LEU A 323 -10.86 9.97 22.95
N GLU A 324 -11.88 9.13 23.10
CA GLU A 324 -13.10 9.20 22.29
C GLU A 324 -13.83 10.52 22.54
N ALA A 325 -14.46 11.04 21.50
CA ALA A 325 -15.26 12.26 21.60
C ALA A 325 -16.37 12.07 22.65
N GLY A 326 -16.49 13.01 23.59
CA GLY A 326 -17.46 12.95 24.68
C GLY A 326 -17.03 12.12 25.89
N SER A 327 -15.84 11.53 25.89
CA SER A 327 -15.30 10.86 27.08
C SER A 327 -15.13 11.82 28.26
N GLU A 328 -15.24 11.29 29.48
CA GLU A 328 -15.09 12.06 30.72
C GLU A 328 -13.72 12.74 30.80
N PHE A 329 -12.66 12.08 30.33
CA PHE A 329 -11.33 12.66 30.28
C PHE A 329 -11.27 13.91 29.38
N ARG A 330 -11.83 13.84 28.17
CA ARG A 330 -11.85 14.98 27.26
C ARG A 330 -12.71 16.13 27.78
N ALA A 331 -13.88 15.82 28.35
CA ALA A 331 -14.68 16.82 29.03
C ALA A 331 -13.91 17.49 30.18
N ALA A 332 -13.20 16.70 30.99
CA ALA A 332 -12.39 17.20 32.10
C ALA A 332 -11.21 18.07 31.63
N LEU A 333 -10.56 17.77 30.50
CA LEU A 333 -9.50 18.63 29.95
C LEU A 333 -9.98 20.08 29.72
N GLY A 334 -11.25 20.27 29.39
CA GLY A 334 -11.85 21.60 29.21
C GLY A 334 -11.89 22.45 30.49
N THR A 335 -11.87 21.84 31.68
CA THR A 335 -12.13 22.54 32.94
C THR A 335 -11.13 22.24 34.06
N VAL A 336 -10.31 21.21 33.93
CA VAL A 336 -9.35 20.76 34.95
C VAL A 336 -8.35 21.85 35.32
N ALA A 337 -8.02 21.93 36.62
CA ALA A 337 -6.97 22.81 37.13
C ALA A 337 -5.58 22.24 36.81
N LEU A 338 -4.60 23.10 36.50
CA LEU A 338 -3.25 22.67 36.08
C LEU A 338 -2.57 21.65 37.03
N PRO A 339 -2.61 21.81 38.37
CA PRO A 339 -2.00 20.83 39.27
C PRO A 339 -2.63 19.43 39.21
N GLU A 340 -3.88 19.33 38.78
CA GLU A 340 -4.65 18.09 38.75
C GLU A 340 -4.52 17.32 37.43
N VAL A 341 -3.98 17.95 36.38
CA VAL A 341 -3.85 17.36 35.03
C VAL A 341 -3.06 16.05 35.08
N ARG A 342 -1.98 15.97 35.86
CA ARG A 342 -1.19 14.74 36.01
C ARG A 342 -2.03 13.61 36.59
N ALA A 343 -2.73 13.87 37.69
CA ALA A 343 -3.57 12.86 38.35
C ALA A 343 -4.75 12.44 37.47
N LEU A 344 -5.33 13.38 36.70
CA LEU A 344 -6.33 13.08 35.69
C LEU A 344 -5.76 12.13 34.61
N CYS A 345 -4.57 12.41 34.10
CA CYS A 345 -3.89 11.55 33.14
C CYS A 345 -3.61 10.15 33.72
N GLU A 346 -3.05 10.07 34.93
CA GLU A 346 -2.73 8.79 35.58
C GLU A 346 -3.98 7.92 35.78
N ARG A 347 -5.11 8.51 36.20
CA ARG A 347 -6.37 7.79 36.37
C ARG A 347 -6.99 7.37 35.04
N SER A 348 -7.12 8.29 34.10
CA SER A 348 -7.82 8.03 32.83
C SER A 348 -7.02 7.16 31.86
N MET A 349 -5.69 7.19 31.95
CA MET A 349 -4.80 6.41 31.09
C MET A 349 -4.44 5.05 31.67
N ALA A 350 -4.96 4.67 32.83
CA ALA A 350 -4.68 3.38 33.45
C ALA A 350 -5.14 2.20 32.56
N PRO A 351 -4.36 1.11 32.45
CA PRO A 351 -3.11 0.84 33.15
C PRO A 351 -1.85 1.37 32.42
N LEU A 352 -1.99 1.98 31.24
CA LEU A 352 -0.86 2.42 30.41
C LEU A 352 -0.12 3.64 31.01
N GLY A 353 -0.84 4.50 31.72
CA GLY A 353 -0.33 5.74 32.27
C GLY A 353 0.10 6.77 31.22
N PRO A 354 0.58 7.95 31.64
CA PRO A 354 1.18 8.94 30.75
C PRO A 354 2.52 8.42 30.22
N SER A 355 2.52 7.97 28.96
CA SER A 355 3.65 7.27 28.33
C SER A 355 3.88 7.77 26.91
N GLU A 356 4.90 7.22 26.26
CA GLU A 356 5.23 7.44 24.84
C GLU A 356 4.08 7.07 23.91
N LEU A 357 3.14 6.25 24.40
CA LEU A 357 1.96 5.81 23.66
C LEU A 357 0.76 6.76 23.83
N THR A 358 0.53 7.26 25.04
CA THR A 358 -0.71 7.98 25.38
C THR A 358 -0.56 9.50 25.20
N LEU A 359 0.56 10.07 25.62
CA LEU A 359 0.78 11.52 25.61
C LEU A 359 0.77 12.17 24.21
N PRO A 360 1.31 11.54 23.15
CA PRO A 360 1.21 12.12 21.81
C PRO A 360 -0.23 12.36 21.38
N SER A 361 -1.11 11.39 21.60
CA SER A 361 -2.51 11.48 21.20
C SER A 361 -3.25 12.54 22.00
N VAL A 362 -2.91 12.72 23.29
CA VAL A 362 -3.52 13.72 24.16
C VAL A 362 -3.15 15.14 23.70
N LEU A 363 -1.90 15.38 23.32
CA LEU A 363 -1.43 16.70 22.87
C LEU A 363 -2.02 17.15 21.51
N GLU A 364 -2.53 16.20 20.74
CA GLU A 364 -3.23 16.46 19.47
C GLU A 364 -4.73 16.72 19.67
N LEU A 365 -5.25 16.59 20.89
CA LEU A 365 -6.66 16.84 21.16
C LEU A 365 -7.04 18.33 20.98
N PRO A 366 -8.23 18.62 20.44
CA PRO A 366 -8.70 19.99 20.26
C PRO A 366 -8.86 20.72 21.60
N GLU A 367 -9.18 20.03 22.68
CA GLU A 367 -9.29 20.61 24.02
C GLU A 367 -7.95 21.14 24.52
N VAL A 368 -6.84 20.45 24.20
CA VAL A 368 -5.48 20.92 24.54
C VAL A 368 -5.07 22.09 23.64
N ALA A 369 -5.48 22.09 22.37
CA ALA A 369 -5.26 23.22 21.48
C ALA A 369 -6.01 24.48 21.95
N ALA A 370 -7.22 24.32 22.48
CA ALA A 370 -8.05 25.40 23.01
C ALA A 370 -7.54 25.94 24.37
N ARG A 371 -6.82 25.12 25.13
CA ARG A 371 -6.24 25.47 26.43
C ARG A 371 -4.72 25.26 26.44
N PRO A 372 -3.95 26.12 25.74
CA PRO A 372 -2.50 25.94 25.61
C PRO A 372 -1.77 25.92 26.96
N GLU A 373 -2.33 26.53 28.01
CA GLU A 373 -1.76 26.50 29.37
C GLU A 373 -1.61 25.08 29.95
N LEU A 374 -2.40 24.10 29.47
CA LEU A 374 -2.26 22.69 29.86
C LEU A 374 -0.87 22.13 29.51
N ALA A 375 -0.18 22.70 28.52
CA ALA A 375 1.18 22.30 28.15
C ALA A 375 2.18 22.40 29.31
N VAL A 376 1.94 23.30 30.27
CA VAL A 376 2.74 23.45 31.49
C VAL A 376 2.74 22.14 32.29
N ALA A 377 1.59 21.49 32.42
CA ALA A 377 1.46 20.23 33.13
C ALA A 377 1.98 19.04 32.32
N PHE A 378 1.88 19.09 30.98
CA PHE A 378 2.41 18.05 30.10
C PHE A 378 3.94 18.06 29.97
N ALA A 379 4.57 19.23 30.06
CA ALA A 379 6.02 19.38 29.92
C ALA A 379 6.85 18.42 30.81
N PRO A 380 6.64 18.33 32.14
CA PRO A 380 7.40 17.40 32.97
C PRO A 380 7.07 15.93 32.69
N MET A 381 5.85 15.60 32.24
CA MET A 381 5.49 14.23 31.83
C MET A 381 6.25 13.82 30.57
N ILE A 382 6.32 14.70 29.58
CA ILE A 382 7.01 14.45 28.31
C ILE A 382 8.52 14.40 28.49
N ALA A 383 9.08 15.28 29.33
CA ALA A 383 10.50 15.29 29.64
C ALA A 383 10.99 13.99 30.31
N GLY A 384 10.10 13.31 31.02
CA GLY A 384 10.34 12.01 31.66
C GLY A 384 10.27 10.81 30.73
N LEU A 385 9.87 10.99 29.46
CA LEU A 385 9.84 9.90 28.49
C LEU A 385 11.26 9.46 28.10
N HIS A 386 11.42 8.16 27.84
CA HIS A 386 12.70 7.57 27.45
C HIS A 386 13.08 8.01 26.02
N ALA A 387 12.12 8.01 25.10
CA ALA A 387 12.24 8.50 23.74
C ALA A 387 11.15 9.55 23.43
N ILE A 388 11.59 10.76 23.03
CA ILE A 388 10.68 11.85 22.69
C ILE A 388 10.70 12.06 21.17
N PRO A 389 9.61 11.78 20.46
CA PRO A 389 9.52 12.07 19.04
C PRO A 389 9.68 13.58 18.75
N GLU A 390 10.40 13.96 17.68
CA GLU A 390 10.59 15.37 17.31
C GLU A 390 9.27 16.14 17.19
N HIS A 391 8.25 15.52 16.55
CA HIS A 391 6.95 16.16 16.37
C HIS A 391 6.23 16.42 17.70
N LEU A 392 6.38 15.54 18.68
CA LEU A 392 5.80 15.70 20.02
C LEU A 392 6.41 16.91 20.72
N LEU A 393 7.74 17.01 20.65
CA LEU A 393 8.46 18.15 21.19
C LEU A 393 8.07 19.45 20.48
N MET A 394 7.93 19.43 19.16
CA MET A 394 7.48 20.60 18.40
C MET A 394 6.05 21.01 18.76
N ARG A 395 5.16 20.04 18.96
CA ARG A 395 3.79 20.31 19.40
C ARG A 395 3.76 20.94 20.79
N LEU A 396 4.50 20.36 21.74
CA LEU A 396 4.67 20.91 23.08
C LEU A 396 5.24 22.33 23.03
N ALA A 397 6.27 22.56 22.22
CA ALA A 397 6.90 23.85 22.04
C ALA A 397 5.90 24.90 21.51
N HIS A 398 5.09 24.58 20.50
CA HIS A 398 4.04 25.49 20.03
C HIS A 398 3.02 25.84 21.12
N LEU A 399 2.58 24.85 21.90
CA LEU A 399 1.60 25.07 22.97
C LEU A 399 2.18 25.91 24.11
N LEU A 400 3.42 25.65 24.53
CA LEU A 400 4.12 26.47 25.53
C LEU A 400 4.30 27.92 25.07
N HIS A 401 4.62 28.13 23.79
CA HIS A 401 4.70 29.48 23.22
C HIS A 401 3.34 30.18 23.23
N ALA A 402 2.27 29.47 22.81
CA ALA A 402 0.91 29.99 22.83
C ALA A 402 0.42 30.31 24.26
N ALA A 403 0.90 29.56 25.26
CA ALA A 403 0.64 29.81 26.67
C ALA A 403 1.49 30.94 27.28
N GLY A 404 2.43 31.52 26.53
CA GLY A 404 3.39 32.51 27.03
C GLY A 404 4.41 31.94 28.04
N ARG A 405 4.55 30.62 28.12
CA ARG A 405 5.42 29.90 29.07
C ARG A 405 6.71 29.43 28.42
N THR A 406 7.48 30.39 27.92
CA THR A 406 8.76 30.14 27.25
C THR A 406 9.87 29.73 28.20
N ASP A 407 9.74 30.09 29.48
CA ASP A 407 10.60 29.70 30.59
C ASP A 407 10.68 28.17 30.77
N LEU A 408 9.62 27.44 30.46
CA LEU A 408 9.54 25.99 30.71
C LEU A 408 10.39 25.13 29.76
N LEU A 409 10.75 25.65 28.59
CA LEU A 409 11.76 24.99 27.75
C LEU A 409 13.19 25.16 28.31
N GLU A 410 13.37 26.10 29.24
CA GLU A 410 14.65 26.35 29.91
C GLU A 410 14.82 25.55 31.20
N GLU A 411 13.73 24.95 31.70
CA GLU A 411 13.76 23.98 32.80
C GLU A 411 14.60 22.76 32.42
N ASP A 412 15.44 22.32 33.37
CA ASP A 412 16.46 21.32 33.13
C ASP A 412 15.90 19.98 32.61
N ALA A 413 14.68 19.62 32.98
CA ALA A 413 14.04 18.39 32.51
C ALA A 413 13.73 18.44 31.00
N VAL A 414 13.03 19.49 30.56
CA VAL A 414 12.62 19.65 29.15
C VAL A 414 13.83 20.00 28.28
N PHE A 415 14.69 20.88 28.78
CA PHE A 415 15.96 21.22 28.14
C PHE A 415 16.85 19.98 27.97
N GLY A 416 16.92 19.14 29.00
CA GLY A 416 17.66 17.88 28.98
C GLY A 416 17.11 16.90 27.94
N ALA A 417 15.79 16.79 27.84
CA ALA A 417 15.09 16.02 26.80
C ALA A 417 15.45 16.49 25.38
N VAL A 418 15.35 17.79 25.10
CA VAL A 418 15.72 18.37 23.79
C VAL A 418 17.19 18.10 23.49
N SER A 419 18.06 18.25 24.50
CA SER A 419 19.50 18.01 24.37
C SER A 419 19.86 16.54 24.12
N ARG A 420 19.07 15.59 24.65
CA ARG A 420 19.23 14.15 24.35
C ARG A 420 18.85 13.86 22.90
N LEU A 421 17.70 14.39 22.46
CA LEU A 421 17.23 14.23 21.09
C LEU A 421 18.24 14.80 20.08
N GLU A 422 18.73 16.01 20.33
CA GLU A 422 19.74 16.68 19.52
C GLU A 422 21.04 15.87 19.41
N ARG A 423 21.51 15.27 20.52
CA ARG A 423 22.72 14.43 20.53
C ARG A 423 22.51 13.08 19.83
N SER A 424 21.31 12.50 19.91
CA SER A 424 21.00 11.20 19.31
C SER A 424 20.89 11.22 17.78
N THR A 425 20.76 12.41 17.18
CA THR A 425 20.50 12.60 15.73
C THR A 425 21.76 12.98 14.93
N SER A 426 22.94 12.64 15.45
CA SER A 426 24.28 12.73 14.83
C SER A 426 24.35 13.47 13.49
N GLY A 427 24.67 14.77 13.53
CA GLY A 427 25.02 15.59 12.36
C GLY A 427 23.86 16.16 11.52
N VAL A 428 22.60 15.75 11.74
CA VAL A 428 21.45 16.15 10.88
C VAL A 428 20.46 17.10 11.58
N SER A 429 20.68 17.45 12.83
CA SER A 429 19.66 17.99 13.75
C SER A 429 19.35 19.50 13.65
N GLY A 430 20.07 20.25 12.79
CA GLY A 430 19.81 21.67 12.59
C GLY A 430 18.37 22.07 12.18
N PRO A 431 17.55 21.24 11.51
CA PRO A 431 16.14 21.54 11.24
C PRO A 431 15.28 21.71 12.50
N LEU A 432 15.51 20.93 13.57
CA LEU A 432 14.75 21.06 14.82
C LEU A 432 15.06 22.39 15.51
N LEU A 433 16.34 22.68 15.72
CA LEU A 433 16.77 23.94 16.33
C LEU A 433 16.31 25.16 15.53
N ARG A 434 16.27 25.06 14.20
CA ARG A 434 15.73 26.14 13.35
C ARG A 434 14.24 26.37 13.56
N LYS A 435 13.44 25.32 13.79
CA LYS A 435 12.00 25.45 14.08
C LYS A 435 11.78 26.03 15.49
N LEU A 436 12.66 25.73 16.44
CA LEU A 436 12.59 26.28 17.80
C LEU A 436 13.07 27.74 17.87
N ALA A 437 14.04 28.13 17.03
CA ALA A 437 14.63 29.47 17.02
C ALA A 437 13.64 30.65 17.03
N PRO A 438 12.58 30.68 16.19
CA PRO A 438 11.63 31.80 16.20
C PRO A 438 10.73 31.83 17.44
N LEU A 439 10.51 30.68 18.09
CA LEU A 439 9.61 30.55 19.24
C LEU A 439 10.35 30.76 20.57
N PHE A 440 11.61 30.30 20.62
CA PHE A 440 12.46 30.21 21.82
C PHE A 440 13.91 30.55 21.50
N PRO A 441 14.21 31.80 21.11
CA PRO A 441 15.52 32.13 20.59
C PRO A 441 16.65 32.03 21.62
N SER A 442 16.42 32.46 22.87
CA SER A 442 17.42 32.38 23.94
C SER A 442 17.77 30.92 24.27
N SER A 443 16.75 30.08 24.42
CA SER A 443 16.89 28.65 24.72
C SER A 443 17.56 27.91 23.55
N THR A 444 17.23 28.28 22.30
CA THR A 444 17.91 27.75 21.11
C THR A 444 19.41 28.06 21.12
N LEU A 445 19.81 29.29 21.48
CA LEU A 445 21.23 29.65 21.61
C LEU A 445 21.93 28.93 22.78
N ARG A 446 21.21 28.63 23.87
CA ARG A 446 21.73 27.78 24.96
C ARG A 446 21.91 26.33 24.49
N LEU A 447 20.92 25.75 23.80
CA LEU A 447 20.99 24.41 23.20
C LEU A 447 22.16 24.30 22.23
N LEU A 448 22.32 25.26 21.32
CA LEU A 448 23.44 25.32 20.38
C LEU A 448 24.80 25.33 21.08
N ARG A 449 24.93 25.93 22.27
CA ARG A 449 26.17 25.92 23.06
C ARG A 449 26.41 24.60 23.78
N GLN A 450 25.37 24.01 24.37
CA GLN A 450 25.48 22.80 25.17
C GLN A 450 25.59 21.52 24.33
N THR A 451 25.09 21.56 23.10
CA THR A 451 25.12 20.42 22.15
C THR A 451 26.23 20.54 21.13
N ARG A 452 27.23 21.41 21.36
CA ARG A 452 28.38 21.54 20.45
C ARG A 452 29.16 20.24 20.40
N GLU A 453 29.60 19.91 19.20
CA GLU A 453 30.55 18.83 19.01
C GLU A 453 31.92 19.17 19.58
N ARG A 454 32.66 18.13 19.92
CA ARG A 454 34.02 18.27 20.44
C ARG A 454 34.90 18.96 19.39
N GLY A 455 35.52 20.07 19.78
CA GLY A 455 36.39 20.87 18.90
C GLY A 455 35.75 22.16 18.39
N VAL A 456 34.43 22.33 18.48
CA VAL A 456 33.73 23.57 18.09
C VAL A 456 33.73 24.56 19.26
N ARG A 457 34.56 25.62 19.20
CA ARG A 457 34.66 26.62 20.30
C ARG A 457 33.75 27.82 20.07
N SER A 458 33.51 28.20 18.81
CA SER A 458 32.58 29.26 18.43
C SER A 458 31.65 28.86 17.28
N LEU A 459 30.73 29.76 16.88
CA LEU A 459 29.86 29.53 15.71
C LEU A 459 30.64 29.59 14.38
N GLU A 460 31.83 30.19 14.38
CA GLU A 460 32.74 30.22 13.24
C GLU A 460 33.42 28.86 13.02
N ASP A 461 33.72 28.14 14.11
CA ASP A 461 34.22 26.76 14.10
C ASP A 461 33.14 25.73 13.77
N GLU A 462 31.87 26.10 13.90
CA GLU A 462 30.74 25.23 13.58
C GLU A 462 30.81 24.84 12.10
N TRP A 463 30.82 23.54 11.85
CA TRP A 463 30.90 22.98 10.51
C TRP A 463 29.50 22.69 9.97
N ASN A 464 28.50 22.52 10.84
CA ASN A 464 27.13 22.28 10.44
C ASN A 464 26.41 23.59 10.07
N ALA A 465 26.19 23.79 8.77
CA ALA A 465 25.54 24.98 8.23
C ALA A 465 24.10 25.19 8.76
N HIS A 466 23.37 24.13 9.08
CA HIS A 466 22.00 24.24 9.62
C HIS A 466 21.99 24.73 11.08
N ARG A 467 23.00 24.38 11.88
CA ARG A 467 23.16 24.90 13.26
C ARG A 467 23.49 26.40 13.25
N ILE A 468 24.34 26.83 12.31
CA ILE A 468 24.62 28.27 12.09
C ILE A 468 23.35 29.00 11.63
N LEU A 469 22.56 28.39 10.76
CA LEU A 469 21.29 28.94 10.32
C LEU A 469 20.28 29.08 11.48
N ALA A 470 20.17 28.07 12.34
CA ALA A 470 19.34 28.16 13.55
C ALA A 470 19.80 29.29 14.48
N ALA A 471 21.12 29.48 14.64
CA ALA A 471 21.68 30.61 15.39
C ALA A 471 21.32 31.97 14.75
N ALA A 472 21.34 32.06 13.43
CA ALA A 472 20.94 33.26 12.69
C ALA A 472 19.46 33.60 12.92
N GLU A 473 18.57 32.60 12.84
CA GLU A 473 17.13 32.78 13.12
C GLU A 473 16.88 33.21 14.57
N ALA A 474 17.59 32.62 15.54
CA ALA A 474 17.46 32.99 16.95
C ALA A 474 17.94 34.43 17.20
N MET A 475 19.07 34.83 16.63
CA MET A 475 19.57 36.21 16.71
C MET A 475 18.59 37.20 16.07
N ARG A 476 17.97 36.82 14.95
CA ARG A 476 16.95 37.64 14.29
C ARG A 476 15.72 37.82 15.18
N ALA A 477 15.21 36.74 15.78
CA ALA A 477 14.08 36.78 16.69
C ALA A 477 14.36 37.59 17.98
N LEU A 478 15.64 37.72 18.38
CA LEU A 478 16.09 38.60 19.47
C LEU A 478 16.39 40.04 19.01
N PHE A 479 16.01 40.41 17.79
CA PHE A 479 16.28 41.73 17.21
C PHE A 479 17.77 42.10 17.16
N ARG A 480 18.66 41.11 17.05
CA ARG A 480 20.12 41.27 16.87
C ARG A 480 20.49 41.22 15.38
N GLU A 481 19.91 42.14 14.61
CA GLU A 481 19.92 42.13 13.14
C GLU A 481 21.32 42.04 12.51
N ARG A 482 22.29 42.79 13.04
CA ARG A 482 23.68 42.76 12.54
C ARG A 482 24.29 41.37 12.70
N LYS A 483 24.12 40.75 13.87
CA LYS A 483 24.67 39.41 14.15
C LYS A 483 23.95 38.34 13.35
N ALA A 484 22.63 38.46 13.18
CA ALA A 484 21.86 37.58 12.31
C ALA A 484 22.38 37.64 10.86
N LEU A 485 22.64 38.84 10.33
CA LEU A 485 23.18 39.04 8.99
C LEU A 485 24.55 38.38 8.79
N GLU A 486 25.44 38.49 9.78
CA GLU A 486 26.74 37.77 9.77
C GLU A 486 26.55 36.26 9.71
N LEU A 487 25.67 35.72 10.56
CA LEU A 487 25.45 34.27 10.65
C LEU A 487 24.76 33.71 9.40
N TYR A 488 23.83 34.44 8.78
CA TYR A 488 23.26 34.02 7.49
C TYR A 488 24.32 33.91 6.39
N ARG A 489 25.28 34.85 6.32
CA ARG A 489 26.40 34.78 5.37
C ARG A 489 27.28 33.58 5.66
N LEU A 490 27.59 33.34 6.94
CA LEU A 490 28.41 32.21 7.37
C LEU A 490 27.74 30.88 7.04
N ALA A 491 26.44 30.73 7.28
CA ALA A 491 25.68 29.52 6.96
C ALA A 491 25.72 29.22 5.45
N VAL A 492 25.51 30.23 4.59
CA VAL A 492 25.62 30.07 3.13
C VAL A 492 27.02 29.61 2.71
N LYS A 493 28.07 30.15 3.33
CA LYS A 493 29.47 29.77 3.05
C LYS A 493 29.77 28.32 3.44
N LYS A 494 29.16 27.81 4.51
CA LYS A 494 29.41 26.47 5.06
C LYS A 494 28.64 25.33 4.37
N GLY A 495 27.81 25.64 3.37
CA GLY A 495 27.18 24.65 2.49
C GLY A 495 25.74 24.29 2.86
N LEU A 496 24.80 25.18 2.53
CA LEU A 496 23.36 24.95 2.67
C LEU A 496 22.72 24.39 1.38
N SER A 497 21.57 23.73 1.53
CA SER A 497 20.69 23.35 0.41
C SER A 497 20.30 24.55 -0.45
N ASN A 498 19.86 24.32 -1.70
CA ASN A 498 19.42 25.41 -2.59
C ASN A 498 18.26 26.20 -1.98
N ALA A 499 17.28 25.51 -1.38
CA ALA A 499 16.13 26.12 -0.72
C ALA A 499 16.56 26.98 0.47
N ASP A 500 17.48 26.50 1.30
CA ASP A 500 17.95 27.25 2.47
C ASP A 500 18.84 28.43 2.09
N ARG A 501 19.63 28.31 1.02
CA ARG A 501 20.37 29.45 0.45
C ARG A 501 19.42 30.53 -0.04
N ALA A 502 18.32 30.16 -0.71
CA ALA A 502 17.30 31.11 -1.14
C ALA A 502 16.64 31.79 0.07
N HIS A 503 16.27 31.02 1.11
CA HIS A 503 15.76 31.57 2.37
C HIS A 503 16.72 32.58 3.01
N CYS A 504 18.00 32.22 3.16
CA CYS A 504 19.02 33.11 3.72
C CYS A 504 19.12 34.41 2.91
N ARG A 505 19.13 34.34 1.57
CA ARG A 505 19.19 35.52 0.70
C ARG A 505 17.99 36.45 0.93
N THR A 506 16.79 35.90 1.06
CA THR A 506 15.59 36.65 1.37
C THR A 506 15.70 37.35 2.73
N GLN A 507 16.10 36.63 3.78
CA GLN A 507 16.27 37.20 5.12
C GLN A 507 17.36 38.28 5.16
N MET A 508 18.50 38.05 4.50
CA MET A 508 19.58 39.06 4.40
C MET A 508 19.13 40.33 3.69
N LYS A 509 18.29 40.22 2.65
CA LYS A 509 17.72 41.39 1.95
C LYS A 509 16.81 42.20 2.88
N ALA A 510 15.92 41.52 3.60
CA ALA A 510 15.03 42.16 4.57
C ALA A 510 15.79 42.87 5.69
N LEU A 511 16.79 42.20 6.28
CA LEU A 511 17.62 42.79 7.35
C LEU A 511 18.41 44.00 6.87
N LYS A 512 19.01 43.97 5.66
CA LYS A 512 19.71 45.13 5.12
C LYS A 512 18.79 46.35 4.96
N GLN A 513 17.54 46.13 4.56
CA GLN A 513 16.55 47.20 4.44
C GLN A 513 16.17 47.76 5.82
N ALA A 514 16.01 46.91 6.83
CA ALA A 514 15.74 47.32 8.21
C ALA A 514 16.89 48.15 8.81
N VAL A 515 18.14 47.67 8.69
CA VAL A 515 19.34 48.38 9.18
C VAL A 515 19.51 49.75 8.49
N THR A 516 19.22 49.83 7.19
CA THR A 516 19.31 51.10 6.43
C THR A 516 18.23 52.11 6.85
N ARG A 517 17.04 51.64 7.24
CA ARG A 517 15.97 52.50 7.76
C ARG A 517 16.27 53.02 9.16
N ALA A 518 16.84 52.20 10.05
CA ALA A 518 17.20 52.58 11.41
C ALA A 518 18.38 53.57 11.49
N THR A 519 19.14 53.74 10.41
CA THR A 519 20.31 54.64 10.34
C THR A 519 20.02 55.99 9.65
N ARG A 520 18.80 56.21 9.14
CA ARG A 520 18.37 57.53 8.68
C ARG A 520 17.85 58.33 9.90
N PRO A 521 18.35 59.56 10.15
CA PRO A 521 17.79 60.42 11.18
C PRO A 521 16.31 60.68 10.86
N ALA A 522 15.44 60.58 11.87
CA ALA A 522 14.09 61.12 11.75
C ALA A 522 14.23 62.64 11.59
N GLY A 523 13.92 63.14 10.39
CA GLY A 523 13.88 64.56 10.09
C GLY A 523 12.68 65.23 10.73
#